data_AF-A0A423JXX4-F1
#
_entry.id   AF-A0A423JXX4-F1
#
_cell.length_a   1.000
_cell.length_b   1.000
_cell.length_c   1.000
_cell.angle_alpha   90.00
_cell.angle_beta   90.00
_cell.angle_gamma   90.00
#
_symmetry.space_group_name_H-M   'P 1'
#
loop_
_entity.id
_entity.type
_entity.pdbx_description
1 polymer ?
#
loop_
_entity_poly.entity_id
_entity_poly.type
_entity_poly.pdbx_seq_one_letter_code
_entity_poly.pdbx_strand_id
1 'polypeptide(L)'
;MLWKSVDLSHNQYSFLIEGVGFFDGTMGPSTRLVCDAASVQTICKSGDSEFIAVTKIYLISPPWMNRQNERLMEPLSEIRLQSADKEPPIYEFVTLAGQTYTSVPQPKSI
;
A
#
# COMPACT_ATOMS: atom_id res chain seq x y z
N MET A 1 15.60 5.96 -14.08
CA MET A 1 14.79 7.12 -13.63
C MET A 1 15.22 7.49 -12.21
N LEU A 2 15.63 8.73 -11.99
CA LEU A 2 15.85 9.30 -10.66
C LEU A 2 14.53 9.95 -10.23
N TRP A 3 13.90 9.42 -9.18
CA TRP A 3 12.62 9.90 -8.63
C TRP A 3 12.72 11.39 -8.27
N LYS A 4 11.80 12.22 -8.77
CA LYS A 4 11.76 13.68 -8.49
C LYS A 4 10.96 14.04 -7.23
N SER A 5 10.99 13.20 -6.21
CA SER A 5 10.17 13.27 -4.97
C SER A 5 8.71 12.84 -5.16
N VAL A 6 8.19 12.18 -4.14
CA VAL A 6 6.78 11.76 -4.01
C VAL A 6 6.24 12.49 -2.79
N ASP A 7 5.16 13.25 -2.96
CA ASP A 7 4.52 13.94 -1.86
C ASP A 7 3.68 12.97 -1.01
N LEU A 8 4.18 12.68 0.19
CA LEU A 8 3.51 11.87 1.20
C LEU A 8 3.06 12.74 2.39
N SER A 9 2.90 14.05 2.21
CA SER A 9 2.60 15.03 3.26
C SER A 9 1.27 14.80 3.98
N HIS A 10 0.32 14.09 3.37
CA HIS A 10 -1.06 13.97 3.86
C HIS A 10 -1.26 13.10 5.12
N ASN A 11 -0.18 12.66 5.78
CA ASN A 11 -0.25 11.77 6.96
C ASN A 11 -1.17 10.56 6.75
N GLN A 12 -1.33 10.12 5.51
CA GLN A 12 -2.11 8.97 5.11
C GLN A 12 -1.16 7.80 4.83
N TYR A 13 -1.72 6.59 4.91
CA TYR A 13 -1.05 5.42 4.39
C TYR A 13 -1.17 5.40 2.86
N SER A 14 -0.21 4.75 2.23
CA SER A 14 -0.20 4.52 0.78
C SER A 14 0.46 3.18 0.50
N PHE A 15 0.40 2.73 -0.74
CA PHE A 15 1.00 1.48 -1.18
C PHE A 15 1.89 1.71 -2.38
N LEU A 16 3.09 1.15 -2.33
CA LEU A 16 3.93 0.99 -3.50
C LEU A 16 3.72 -0.42 -4.05
N ILE A 17 3.27 -0.53 -5.28
CA ILE A 17 3.10 -1.80 -5.99
C ILE A 17 4.26 -1.94 -6.95
N GLU A 18 4.99 -3.04 -6.84
CA GLU A 18 6.05 -3.45 -7.77
C GLU A 18 5.58 -4.66 -8.57
N GLY A 19 5.99 -4.71 -9.83
CA GLY A 19 5.65 -5.81 -10.71
C GLY A 19 6.40 -5.77 -12.02
N VAL A 20 5.86 -6.50 -12.99
CA VAL A 20 6.36 -6.54 -14.37
C VAL A 20 5.26 -6.01 -15.28
N GLY A 21 5.61 -5.10 -16.17
CA GLY A 21 4.72 -4.47 -17.14
C GLY A 21 5.34 -4.44 -18.55
N PHE A 22 4.61 -3.85 -19.50
CA PHE A 22 5.15 -3.51 -20.82
C PHE A 22 5.37 -2.00 -20.92
N PHE A 23 6.58 -1.61 -21.33
CA PHE A 23 6.90 -0.23 -21.67
C PHE A 23 7.57 -0.23 -23.05
N ASP A 24 6.98 0.50 -24.01
CA ASP A 24 7.46 0.60 -25.39
C ASP A 24 7.73 -0.78 -26.04
N GLY A 25 6.75 -1.68 -25.95
CA GLY A 25 6.82 -3.04 -26.51
C GLY A 25 7.79 -3.99 -25.79
N THR A 26 8.49 -3.54 -24.76
CA THR A 26 9.46 -4.34 -24.00
C THR A 26 8.93 -4.65 -22.60
N MET A 27 9.06 -5.91 -22.19
CA MET A 27 8.74 -6.33 -20.83
C MET A 27 9.80 -5.79 -19.87
N GLY A 28 9.37 -5.16 -18.78
CA GLY A 28 10.27 -4.54 -17.81
C GLY A 28 9.63 -4.34 -16.44
N PRO A 29 10.41 -3.85 -15.46
CA PRO A 29 9.87 -3.52 -14.15
C PRO A 29 8.83 -2.39 -14.25
N SER A 30 7.74 -2.56 -13.52
CA SER A 30 6.67 -1.57 -13.38
C SER A 30 6.44 -1.27 -11.91
N THR A 31 6.18 -0.01 -11.58
CA THR A 31 5.94 0.44 -10.21
C THR A 31 4.89 1.52 -10.17
N ARG A 32 3.95 1.44 -9.22
CA ARG A 32 2.89 2.43 -9.04
C ARG A 32 2.63 2.70 -7.57
N LEU A 33 2.44 3.98 -7.24
CA LEU A 33 1.98 4.41 -5.93
C LEU A 33 0.45 4.59 -5.95
N VAL A 34 -0.25 4.05 -4.96
CA VAL A 34 -1.69 4.24 -4.75
C VAL A 34 -1.98 4.59 -3.29
N CYS A 35 -3.07 5.29 -3.02
CA CYS A 35 -3.37 5.81 -1.67
C CYS A 35 -4.49 5.05 -0.94
N ASP A 36 -5.07 4.03 -1.54
CA ASP A 36 -6.20 3.29 -0.96
C ASP A 36 -6.14 1.78 -1.30
N ALA A 37 -6.74 0.98 -0.41
CA ALA A 37 -6.74 -0.48 -0.54
C ALA A 37 -7.63 -0.99 -1.69
N ALA A 38 -8.64 -0.24 -2.13
CA ALA A 38 -9.52 -0.65 -3.22
C ALA A 38 -8.77 -0.61 -4.57
N SER A 39 -7.94 0.42 -4.78
CA SER A 39 -7.01 0.52 -5.91
C SER A 39 -6.04 -0.66 -5.94
N VAL A 40 -5.45 -1.04 -4.80
CA VAL A 40 -4.57 -2.22 -4.71
C VAL A 40 -5.32 -3.49 -5.12
N GLN A 41 -6.54 -3.69 -4.58
CA GLN A 41 -7.35 -4.86 -4.93
C GLN A 41 -7.73 -4.91 -6.40
N THR A 42 -8.03 -3.76 -7.00
CA THR A 42 -8.37 -3.65 -8.43
C THR A 42 -7.18 -4.09 -9.28
N ILE A 43 -5.98 -3.57 -9.00
CA ILE A 43 -4.75 -3.93 -9.71
C ILE A 43 -4.46 -5.43 -9.57
N CYS A 44 -4.65 -6.01 -8.38
CA CYS A 44 -4.30 -7.41 -8.14
C CYS A 44 -5.35 -8.42 -8.65
N LYS A 45 -6.64 -8.08 -8.62
CA LYS A 45 -7.74 -9.02 -8.93
C LYS A 45 -8.28 -8.86 -10.35
N SER A 46 -8.49 -7.61 -10.77
CA SER A 46 -9.12 -7.29 -12.05
C SER A 46 -8.08 -7.08 -13.15
N GLY A 47 -6.79 -7.02 -12.78
CA GLY A 47 -5.69 -6.69 -13.67
C GLY A 47 -5.55 -5.18 -13.87
N ASP A 48 -4.38 -4.76 -14.35
CA ASP A 48 -4.08 -3.38 -14.66
C ASP A 48 -3.25 -3.31 -15.95
N SER A 49 -3.45 -2.28 -16.78
CA SER A 49 -2.72 -2.17 -18.04
C SER A 49 -1.21 -1.93 -17.86
N GLU A 50 -0.77 -1.42 -16.71
CA GLU A 50 0.65 -1.24 -16.37
C GLU A 50 1.29 -2.47 -15.74
N PHE A 51 0.49 -3.46 -15.31
CA PHE A 51 0.99 -4.65 -14.61
C PHE A 51 0.49 -5.93 -15.29
N ILE A 52 1.43 -6.64 -15.90
CA ILE A 52 1.23 -8.04 -16.34
C ILE A 52 1.17 -8.94 -15.10
N ALA A 53 2.06 -8.68 -14.13
CA ALA A 53 2.13 -9.41 -12.88
C ALA A 53 2.58 -8.48 -11.75
N VAL A 54 1.86 -8.49 -10.63
CA VAL A 54 2.29 -7.86 -9.37
C VAL A 54 3.22 -8.83 -8.64
N THR A 55 4.38 -8.35 -8.21
CA THR A 55 5.38 -9.16 -7.50
C THR A 55 5.45 -8.80 -6.03
N LYS A 56 5.32 -7.52 -5.67
CA LYS A 56 5.35 -7.05 -4.29
C LYS A 56 4.43 -5.86 -4.09
N ILE A 57 3.89 -5.76 -2.88
CA ILE A 57 3.11 -4.62 -2.42
C ILE A 57 3.72 -4.19 -1.10
N TYR A 58 4.05 -2.91 -0.97
CA TYR A 58 4.56 -2.34 0.27
C TYR A 58 3.53 -1.39 0.84
N LEU A 59 3.29 -1.47 2.15
CA LEU A 59 2.60 -0.43 2.90
C LEU A 59 3.61 0.66 3.25
N ILE A 60 3.28 1.90 2.92
CA ILE A 60 3.96 3.08 3.42
C ILE A 60 3.12 3.64 4.58
N SER A 61 3.46 3.23 5.80
CA SER A 61 2.72 3.61 7.00
C SER A 61 3.10 5.02 7.48
N PRO A 62 2.14 5.89 7.82
CA PRO A 62 2.40 7.18 8.45
C PRO A 62 2.74 7.00 9.94
N PRO A 63 3.36 8.01 10.59
CA PRO A 63 3.81 7.93 11.99
C PRO A 63 2.75 7.47 13.00
N TRP A 64 1.48 7.84 12.82
CA TRP A 64 0.41 7.45 13.75
C TRP A 64 0.04 5.97 13.68
N MET A 65 0.40 5.29 12.59
CA MET A 65 0.06 3.89 12.36
C MET A 65 1.07 2.94 12.99
N ASN A 66 2.30 3.41 13.22
CA ASN A 66 3.38 2.60 13.79
C ASN A 66 3.87 3.14 15.15
N ARG A 67 4.59 2.29 15.88
CA ARG A 67 5.14 2.64 17.20
C ARG A 67 6.42 3.47 17.14
N GLN A 68 7.02 3.59 15.96
CA GLN A 68 8.31 4.24 15.76
C GLN A 68 8.15 5.74 15.53
N ASN A 69 6.92 6.24 15.34
CA ASN A 69 6.62 7.63 15.05
C ASN A 69 7.38 8.16 13.81
N GLU A 70 7.66 7.25 12.87
CA GLU A 70 8.37 7.50 11.62
C GLU A 70 7.52 7.04 10.44
N ARG A 71 7.91 7.37 9.21
CA ARG A 71 7.28 6.78 8.02
C ARG A 71 8.01 5.49 7.68
N LEU A 72 7.30 4.36 7.70
CA LEU A 72 7.89 3.06 7.40
C LEU A 72 7.37 2.52 6.08
N MET A 73 8.22 1.84 5.33
CA MET A 73 7.84 1.10 4.13
C MET A 73 8.11 -0.39 4.38
N GLU A 74 7.05 -1.19 4.39
CA GLU A 74 7.14 -2.61 4.72
C GLU A 74 6.38 -3.45 3.70
N PRO A 75 6.95 -4.57 3.23
CA PRO A 75 6.27 -5.45 2.30
C PRO A 75 5.10 -6.14 3.00
N LEU A 76 3.97 -6.20 2.31
CA LEU A 76 2.75 -6.85 2.78
C LEU A 76 2.72 -8.33 2.40
N SER A 77 2.22 -9.13 3.34
CA SER A 77 1.74 -10.48 3.07
C SER A 77 0.27 -10.46 2.67
N GLU A 78 -0.53 -9.59 3.30
CA GLU A 78 -1.98 -9.60 3.17
C GLU A 78 -2.60 -8.22 3.46
N ILE A 79 -3.72 -7.94 2.79
CA ILE A 79 -4.62 -6.83 3.10
C ILE A 79 -5.99 -7.43 3.41
N ARG A 80 -6.49 -7.22 4.63
CA ARG A 80 -7.76 -7.75 5.11
C ARG A 80 -8.77 -6.64 5.29
N LEU A 81 -10.02 -6.90 4.90
CA LEU A 81 -11.14 -6.02 5.23
C LEU A 81 -11.65 -6.39 6.63
N GLN A 82 -11.49 -5.50 7.60
CA GLN A 82 -11.93 -5.72 8.98
C GLN A 82 -13.40 -5.33 9.17
N SER A 83 -13.82 -4.21 8.58
CA SER A 83 -15.19 -3.68 8.71
C SER A 83 -15.57 -2.92 7.44
N ALA A 84 -16.55 -3.48 6.73
CA ALA A 84 -17.09 -2.93 5.48
C ALA A 84 -18.19 -1.88 5.71
N ASP A 85 -18.76 -1.87 6.92
CA ASP A 85 -19.89 -1.04 7.36
C ASP A 85 -19.46 0.39 7.79
N LYS A 86 -18.16 0.67 7.82
CA LYS A 86 -17.60 1.99 8.12
C LYS A 86 -17.30 2.74 6.83
N GLU A 87 -17.41 4.07 6.88
CA GLU A 87 -17.03 4.96 5.78
C GLU A 87 -15.91 5.92 6.27
N PRO A 88 -14.67 5.77 5.78
CA PRO A 88 -14.19 4.72 4.87
C PRO A 88 -14.08 3.32 5.56
N PRO A 89 -14.05 2.22 4.79
CA PRO A 89 -13.90 0.88 5.35
C PRO A 89 -12.59 0.74 6.15
N ILE A 90 -12.63 -0.11 7.18
CA ILE A 90 -11.46 -0.38 8.01
C ILE A 90 -10.71 -1.58 7.45
N TYR A 91 -9.42 -1.38 7.18
CA TYR A 91 -8.51 -2.39 6.70
C TYR A 91 -7.48 -2.75 7.76
N GLU A 92 -7.06 -4.00 7.72
CA GLU A 92 -5.89 -4.50 8.43
C GLU A 92 -4.82 -4.86 7.40
N PHE A 93 -3.58 -4.44 7.65
CA PHE A 93 -2.43 -4.67 6.79
C PHE A 93 -1.43 -5.56 7.53
N VAL A 94 -1.15 -6.74 6.99
CA VAL A 94 -0.22 -7.71 7.62
C VAL A 94 1.08 -7.69 6.83
N THR A 95 2.18 -7.32 7.46
CA THR A 95 3.51 -7.31 6.82
C THR A 95 4.06 -8.73 6.67
N LEU A 96 5.04 -8.92 5.78
CA LEU A 96 5.77 -10.19 5.68
C LEU A 96 6.49 -10.57 6.99
N ALA A 97 6.79 -9.59 7.84
CA ALA A 97 7.38 -9.82 9.17
C ALA A 97 6.34 -10.21 10.23
N GLY A 98 5.05 -10.31 9.87
CA GLY A 98 3.96 -10.62 10.78
C GLY A 98 3.49 -9.45 11.64
N GLN A 99 3.95 -8.23 11.36
CA GLN A 99 3.43 -7.03 12.02
C GLN A 99 2.07 -6.68 11.40
N THR A 100 1.14 -6.24 12.24
CA THR A 100 -0.19 -5.83 11.83
C THR A 100 -0.39 -4.34 12.04
N TYR A 101 -0.96 -3.68 11.03
CA TYR A 101 -1.36 -2.27 11.03
C TYR A 101 -2.84 -2.14 10.71
N THR A 102 -3.45 -1.02 11.09
CA THR A 102 -4.87 -0.74 10.79
C THR A 102 -5.02 0.62 10.13
N SER A 103 -5.98 0.75 9.21
CA SER A 103 -6.25 1.98 8.46
C SER A 103 -6.86 3.11 9.30
N VAL A 104 -7.21 2.85 10.56
CA VAL A 104 -7.76 3.84 11.49
C VAL A 104 -6.76 4.17 12.60
N PRO A 105 -6.67 5.42 13.07
CA PRO A 105 -5.87 5.75 14.23
C PRO A 105 -6.31 4.92 15.45
N GLN A 106 -5.36 4.31 16.15
CA GLN A 106 -5.68 3.70 17.44
C GLN A 106 -6.13 4.80 18.40
N PRO A 107 -7.19 4.56 19.20
CA PRO A 107 -7.55 5.48 20.27
C PRO A 107 -6.34 5.67 21.19
N LYS A 108 -5.91 6.92 21.39
CA LYS A 108 -4.89 7.20 22.41
C LYS A 108 -5.50 6.81 23.76
N SER A 109 -4.90 5.84 24.44
CA SER A 109 -5.19 5.57 25.83
C SER A 109 -4.84 6.83 26.62
N ILE A 110 -5.84 7.43 27.27
CA ILE A 110 -5.66 8.57 28.19
C ILE A 110 -5.25 8.03 29.55
#